data_AF-A0A375Z0S8-F1
#
_entry.id   AF-A0A375Z0S8-F1
#
_cell.length_a   1.000
_cell.length_b   1.000
_cell.length_c   1.000
_cell.angle_alpha   90.00
_cell.angle_beta   90.00
_cell.angle_gamma   90.00
#
_symmetry.space_group_name_H-M   'P 1'
#
loop_
_entity.id
_entity.type
_entity.pdbx_description
1 polymer ?
#
loop_
_entity_poly.entity_id
_entity_poly.type
_entity_poly.pdbx_seq_one_letter_code
_entity_poly.pdbx_strand_id
1 'polypeptide(L)'
;MLTPAATSLPDWLAPGSPAIEQAIRRAASPGYESWWQRCISVGFCANPIQASAYDPKHGRRVPMLIRCGNRRATICPSCSDLYAADAWQLIHAGTAGGHHGMPESTAELSQVFATLTAPSFGAVHTGSRPGSAHTACHLPANRRSQCPHGKSLWCNVVHRGDGPEVGQTLCADCYDYIGHVLFN
;
A
#
# COMPACT_ATOMS: atom_id res chain seq x y z
N MET A 1 24.64 4.60 8.66
CA MET A 1 23.17 4.66 8.62
C MET A 1 22.79 6.12 8.42
N LEU A 2 22.43 6.51 7.20
CA LEU A 2 21.96 7.86 6.91
C LEU A 2 20.47 7.88 7.24
N THR A 3 20.11 8.58 8.30
CA THR A 3 18.73 8.96 8.59
C THR A 3 18.24 9.78 7.39
N PRO A 4 17.15 9.40 6.70
CA PRO A 4 16.54 10.32 5.77
C PRO A 4 15.96 11.44 6.64
N ALA A 5 16.61 12.60 6.62
CA ALA A 5 16.03 13.81 7.18
C ALA A 5 14.64 13.95 6.54
N ALA A 6 13.61 14.04 7.37
CA ALA A 6 12.31 14.47 6.91
C ALA A 6 12.47 15.91 6.42
N THR A 7 12.84 16.09 5.15
CA THR A 7 12.93 17.39 4.51
C THR A 7 11.52 17.85 4.28
N SER A 8 11.05 18.69 5.18
CA SER A 8 9.83 19.43 5.00
C SER A 8 9.97 20.27 3.71
N LEU A 9 8.89 20.43 2.94
CA LEU A 9 8.84 21.35 1.77
C LEU A 9 9.50 22.73 2.01
N PRO A 10 9.41 23.35 3.21
CA PRO A 10 10.13 24.59 3.53
C PRO A 10 11.64 24.56 3.25
N ASP A 11 12.32 23.43 3.51
CA ASP A 11 13.77 23.29 3.37
C ASP A 11 14.23 23.35 1.90
N TRP A 12 13.30 23.08 0.97
CA TRP A 12 13.57 23.12 -0.48
C TRP A 12 13.63 24.56 -1.01
N LEU A 13 12.88 25.48 -0.41
CA LEU A 13 12.68 26.84 -0.92
C LEU A 13 13.68 27.86 -0.35
N ALA A 14 14.52 27.48 0.62
CA ALA A 14 15.54 28.35 1.18
C ALA A 14 16.61 28.71 0.13
N PRO A 15 17.00 29.99 -0.03
CA PRO A 15 18.11 30.38 -0.89
C PRO A 15 19.39 29.62 -0.53
N GLY A 16 20.03 28.99 -1.52
CA GLY A 16 21.21 28.16 -1.32
C GLY A 16 20.94 26.74 -0.84
N SER A 17 19.67 26.28 -0.84
CA SER A 17 19.37 24.88 -0.53
C SER A 17 20.05 23.95 -1.56
N PRO A 18 20.60 22.80 -1.12
CA PRO A 18 21.11 21.78 -2.03
C PRO A 18 20.05 21.30 -3.04
N ALA A 19 18.77 21.44 -2.70
CA ALA A 19 17.65 21.10 -3.56
C ALA A 19 17.53 22.03 -4.78
N ILE A 20 17.72 23.35 -4.61
CA ILE A 20 17.71 24.30 -5.74
C ILE A 20 18.87 24.00 -6.69
N GLU A 21 20.07 23.76 -6.17
CA GLU A 21 21.23 23.44 -7.01
C GLU A 21 21.03 22.11 -7.76
N GLN A 22 20.45 21.09 -7.11
CA GLN A 22 20.09 19.83 -7.77
C GLN A 22 19.00 20.03 -8.83
N ALA A 23 18.01 20.88 -8.57
CA ALA A 23 16.95 21.21 -9.52
C ALA A 23 17.52 21.90 -10.77
N ILE A 24 18.39 22.90 -10.59
CA ILE A 24 19.09 23.58 -11.69
C ILE A 24 19.93 22.57 -12.49
N ARG A 25 20.73 21.73 -11.81
CA ARG A 25 21.54 20.68 -12.47
C ARG A 25 20.67 19.71 -13.27
N ARG A 26 19.51 19.30 -12.75
CA ARG A 26 18.58 18.42 -13.47
C ARG A 26 17.96 19.14 -14.68
N ALA A 27 17.53 20.39 -14.52
CA ALA A 27 16.94 21.20 -15.58
C ALA A 27 17.92 21.44 -16.73
N ALA A 28 19.20 21.64 -16.43
CA ALA A 28 20.25 21.80 -17.42
C ALA A 28 20.77 20.48 -18.03
N SER A 29 20.31 19.32 -17.56
CA SER A 29 20.85 18.04 -18.02
C SER A 29 20.33 17.62 -19.40
N PRO A 30 21.16 17.01 -20.25
CA PRO A 30 20.68 16.35 -21.46
C PRO A 30 19.61 15.31 -21.12
N GLY A 31 18.51 15.30 -21.87
CA GLY A 31 17.37 14.41 -21.60
C GLY A 31 16.47 14.86 -20.45
N TYR A 32 16.58 16.11 -19.99
CA TYR A 32 15.62 16.70 -19.04
C TYR A 32 14.17 16.48 -19.48
N GLU A 33 13.85 16.75 -20.76
CA GLU A 33 12.47 16.64 -21.24
C GLU A 33 11.94 15.19 -21.14
N SER A 34 12.73 14.19 -21.54
CA SER A 34 12.31 12.79 -21.44
C SER A 34 12.24 12.30 -19.99
N TRP A 35 13.06 12.85 -19.09
CA TRP A 35 12.93 12.65 -17.66
C TRP A 35 11.66 13.31 -17.10
N TRP A 36 11.37 14.55 -17.49
CA TRP A 36 10.22 15.31 -17.01
C TRP A 36 8.89 14.69 -17.46
N GLN A 37 8.81 14.25 -18.72
CA GLN A 37 7.66 13.50 -19.23
C GLN A 37 7.43 12.20 -18.44
N ARG A 38 8.49 11.52 -17.99
CA ARG A 38 8.36 10.36 -17.09
C ARG A 38 7.88 10.75 -15.70
N CYS A 39 8.32 11.89 -15.16
CA CYS A 39 7.79 12.40 -13.89
C CYS A 39 6.30 12.72 -14.00
N ILE A 40 5.87 13.40 -15.07
CA ILE A 40 4.46 13.70 -15.34
C ILE A 40 3.65 12.43 -15.50
N SER A 41 4.13 11.43 -16.24
CA SER A 41 3.36 10.20 -16.50
C SER A 41 3.05 9.39 -15.24
N VAL A 42 3.88 9.50 -14.20
CA VAL A 42 3.59 8.93 -12.87
C VAL A 42 3.08 9.97 -11.88
N GLY A 43 2.69 11.16 -12.35
CA GLY A 43 2.23 12.31 -11.57
C GLY A 43 3.12 12.65 -10.38
N PHE A 44 4.43 12.67 -10.60
CA PHE A 44 5.46 13.04 -9.62
C PHE A 44 5.57 12.09 -8.41
N CYS A 45 5.23 10.81 -8.59
CA CYS A 45 5.50 9.78 -7.60
C CYS A 45 7.01 9.73 -7.24
N ALA A 46 7.34 9.80 -5.94
CA ALA A 46 8.71 9.77 -5.45
C ALA A 46 9.38 8.38 -5.55
N ASN A 47 8.58 7.31 -5.61
CA ASN A 47 9.06 5.92 -5.63
C ASN A 47 8.38 5.11 -6.75
N PRO A 48 8.46 5.52 -8.03
CA PRO A 48 7.72 4.86 -9.10
C PRO A 48 8.09 3.38 -9.23
N ILE A 49 7.09 2.54 -9.45
CA ILE A 49 7.26 1.08 -9.57
C ILE A 49 7.39 0.73 -11.04
N GLN A 50 8.39 -0.09 -11.38
CA GLN A 50 8.49 -0.68 -12.71
C GLN A 50 7.44 -1.77 -12.87
N ALA A 51 6.61 -1.62 -13.89
CA ALA A 51 5.55 -2.56 -14.25
C ALA A 51 5.66 -2.92 -15.74
N SER A 52 4.85 -3.88 -16.17
CA SER A 52 4.64 -4.14 -17.58
C SER A 52 3.15 -4.21 -17.88
N ALA A 53 2.72 -3.54 -18.94
CA ALA A 53 1.35 -3.64 -19.44
C ALA A 53 1.34 -4.44 -20.75
N TYR A 54 0.27 -5.19 -20.97
CA TYR A 54 0.04 -5.84 -22.27
C TYR A 54 -0.53 -4.81 -23.24
N ASP A 55 0.14 -4.62 -24.38
CA ASP A 55 -0.33 -3.77 -25.46
C ASP A 55 -1.06 -4.63 -26.51
N PRO A 56 -2.40 -4.62 -26.55
CA PRO A 56 -3.17 -5.41 -27.49
C PRO A 56 -2.96 -4.98 -28.95
N LYS A 57 -2.53 -3.73 -29.20
CA LYS A 57 -2.29 -3.25 -30.59
C LYS A 57 -1.02 -3.86 -31.18
N HIS A 58 -0.01 -4.08 -30.35
CA HIS A 58 1.29 -4.61 -30.79
C HIS A 58 1.54 -6.07 -30.36
N GLY A 59 0.58 -6.69 -29.66
CA GLY A 59 0.68 -8.08 -29.21
C GLY A 59 1.83 -8.37 -28.25
N ARG A 60 2.36 -7.36 -27.56
CA ARG A 60 3.55 -7.49 -26.69
C ARG A 60 3.37 -6.78 -25.36
N ARG A 61 4.12 -7.19 -24.34
CA ARG A 61 4.23 -6.43 -23.10
C ARG A 61 5.20 -5.26 -23.25
N VAL A 62 4.80 -4.09 -22.77
CA VAL A 62 5.63 -2.89 -22.74
C VAL A 62 6.00 -2.53 -21.30
N PRO A 63 7.27 -2.16 -21.03
CA PRO A 63 7.66 -1.66 -19.72
C PRO A 63 7.00 -0.30 -19.48
N MET A 64 6.51 -0.08 -18.27
CA MET A 64 5.94 1.21 -17.85
C MET A 64 6.27 1.50 -16.40
N LEU A 65 6.14 2.77 -16.02
CA LEU A 65 6.22 3.19 -14.62
C LEU A 65 4.80 3.47 -14.13
N ILE A 66 4.51 3.04 -12.90
CA ILE A 66 3.27 3.38 -12.21
C ILE A 66 3.56 4.07 -10.88
N ARG A 67 2.56 4.77 -10.36
CA ARG A 67 2.56 5.34 -9.01
C ARG A 67 2.73 4.23 -7.98
N CYS A 68 3.41 4.51 -6.87
CA CYS A 68 3.59 3.51 -5.80
C CYS A 68 2.34 3.31 -4.93
N GLY A 69 1.37 4.22 -4.97
CA GLY A 69 0.14 4.15 -4.18
C GLY A 69 0.38 4.22 -2.65
N ASN A 70 1.58 4.59 -2.20
CA ASN A 70 1.88 4.63 -0.77
C ASN A 70 1.16 5.81 -0.12
N ARG A 71 0.34 5.50 0.88
CA ARG A 71 -0.52 6.45 1.61
C ARG A 71 0.20 7.21 2.72
N ARG A 72 1.51 6.94 2.94
CA ARG A 72 2.32 7.61 3.95
C ARG A 72 3.08 8.76 3.31
N ALA A 73 2.76 9.99 3.71
CA ALA A 73 3.43 11.21 3.25
C ALA A 73 4.95 11.15 3.44
N THR A 74 5.43 10.50 4.52
CA THR A 74 6.86 10.29 4.79
C THR A 74 7.57 9.39 3.78
N ILE A 75 6.84 8.56 3.03
CA ILE A 75 7.40 7.70 1.99
C ILE A 75 7.20 8.33 0.61
N CYS A 76 5.99 8.80 0.31
CA CYS A 76 5.69 9.39 -0.99
C CYS A 76 4.65 10.52 -0.84
N PRO A 77 5.08 11.80 -0.74
CA PRO A 77 4.18 12.94 -0.59
C PRO A 77 3.12 12.98 -1.71
N SER A 78 3.53 12.93 -2.98
CA SER A 78 2.60 13.00 -4.12
C SER A 78 1.52 11.90 -4.12
N CYS A 79 1.85 10.65 -3.77
CA CYS A 79 0.84 9.59 -3.71
C CYS A 79 -0.06 9.72 -2.49
N SER A 80 0.50 10.17 -1.35
CA SER A 80 -0.26 10.44 -0.13
C SER A 80 -1.24 11.58 -0.30
N ASP A 81 -0.84 12.67 -0.97
CA ASP A 81 -1.68 13.85 -1.20
C ASP A 81 -2.85 13.52 -2.13
N LEU A 82 -2.59 12.78 -3.20
CA LEU A 82 -3.65 12.30 -4.10
C LEU A 82 -4.64 11.43 -3.33
N TYR A 83 -4.15 10.48 -2.53
CA TYR A 83 -5.01 9.64 -1.69
C TYR A 83 -5.83 10.45 -0.69
N ALA A 84 -5.24 11.46 -0.05
CA ALA A 84 -5.93 12.32 0.90
C ALA A 84 -7.03 13.14 0.21
N ALA A 85 -6.78 13.65 -1.00
CA ALA A 85 -7.77 14.36 -1.79
C ALA A 85 -8.94 13.44 -2.20
N ASP A 86 -8.65 12.23 -2.66
CA ASP A 86 -9.69 11.24 -3.01
C ASP A 86 -10.51 10.84 -1.78
N ALA A 87 -9.85 10.56 -0.65
CA ALA A 87 -10.52 10.24 0.60
C ALA A 87 -11.39 11.39 1.11
N TRP A 88 -10.92 12.64 0.95
CA TRP A 88 -11.70 13.82 1.29
C TRP A 88 -12.99 13.89 0.48
N GLN A 89 -12.95 13.64 -0.84
CA GLN A 89 -14.16 13.66 -1.68
C GLN A 89 -15.21 12.65 -1.20
N LEU A 90 -14.78 11.44 -0.83
CA LEU A 90 -15.66 10.40 -0.32
C LEU A 90 -16.24 10.76 1.05
N ILE A 91 -15.39 11.19 1.98
CA ILE A 91 -15.80 11.55 3.34
C ILE A 91 -16.72 12.75 3.28
N HIS A 92 -16.36 13.81 2.56
CA HIS A 92 -17.15 15.03 2.45
C HIS A 92 -18.54 14.75 1.86
N ALA A 93 -18.64 13.97 0.78
CA ALA A 93 -19.94 13.61 0.24
C ALA A 93 -20.80 12.82 1.25
N GLY A 94 -20.18 11.89 1.99
CA GLY A 94 -20.87 11.08 2.99
C GLY A 94 -21.18 11.78 4.32
N THR A 95 -20.56 12.93 4.61
CA THR A 95 -20.79 13.69 5.84
C THR A 95 -21.58 14.97 5.62
N ALA A 96 -21.30 15.73 4.56
CA ALA A 96 -22.00 16.97 4.27
C ALA A 96 -23.25 16.75 3.39
N GLY A 97 -23.33 15.66 2.63
CA GLY A 97 -24.36 15.50 1.61
C GLY A 97 -24.21 16.48 0.45
N GLY A 98 -25.20 16.54 -0.45
CA GLY A 98 -25.29 17.52 -1.54
C GLY A 98 -24.27 17.37 -2.68
N HIS A 99 -23.36 16.40 -2.58
CA HIS A 99 -22.32 16.12 -3.57
C HIS A 99 -22.33 14.64 -3.95
N HIS A 100 -21.84 14.32 -5.16
CA HIS A 100 -21.72 12.94 -5.66
C HIS A 100 -23.00 12.09 -5.54
N GLY A 101 -24.17 12.72 -5.64
CA GLY A 101 -25.48 12.06 -5.55
C GLY A 101 -26.00 11.79 -4.13
N MET A 102 -25.31 12.27 -3.09
CA MET A 102 -25.75 12.14 -1.70
C MET A 102 -26.84 13.18 -1.35
N PRO A 103 -27.93 12.79 -0.67
CA PRO A 103 -28.94 13.74 -0.20
C PRO A 103 -28.37 14.79 0.75
N GLU A 104 -28.92 16.01 0.75
CA GLU A 104 -28.53 17.05 1.72
C GLU A 104 -28.83 16.64 3.17
N SER A 105 -29.88 15.84 3.39
CA SER A 105 -30.24 15.31 4.71
C SER A 105 -29.18 14.38 5.32
N THR A 106 -28.15 13.97 4.56
CA THR A 106 -27.01 13.22 5.09
C THR A 106 -26.29 13.98 6.20
N ALA A 107 -26.24 15.31 6.14
CA ALA A 107 -25.63 16.14 7.19
C ALA A 107 -26.34 16.05 8.55
N GLU A 108 -27.61 15.63 8.56
CA GLU A 108 -28.43 15.52 9.77
C GLU A 108 -28.27 14.16 10.47
N LEU A 109 -27.65 13.18 9.80
CA LEU A 109 -27.46 11.83 10.35
C LEU A 109 -26.31 11.78 11.35
N SER A 110 -26.46 10.96 12.40
CA SER A 110 -25.37 10.67 13.33
C SER A 110 -24.18 10.04 12.62
N GLN A 111 -23.02 10.67 12.72
CA GLN A 111 -21.79 10.23 12.06
C GLN A 111 -20.92 9.41 13.01
N VAL A 112 -20.44 8.26 12.56
CA VAL A 112 -19.54 7.39 13.32
C VAL A 112 -18.28 7.13 12.50
N PHE A 113 -17.12 7.43 13.09
CA PHE A 113 -15.84 6.98 12.55
C PHE A 113 -15.48 5.62 13.16
N ALA A 114 -15.82 4.55 12.46
CA ALA A 114 -15.55 3.17 12.90
C ALA A 114 -14.29 2.61 12.23
N THR A 115 -13.37 2.09 13.02
CA THR A 115 -12.24 1.30 12.52
C THR A 115 -12.60 -0.19 12.61
N LEU A 116 -12.72 -0.84 11.46
CA LEU A 116 -12.99 -2.27 11.36
C LEU A 116 -11.70 -3.01 10.99
N THR A 117 -11.41 -4.11 11.69
CA THR A 117 -10.38 -5.05 11.26
C THR A 117 -10.90 -5.79 10.03
N ALA A 118 -10.08 -5.91 8.99
CA ALA A 118 -10.42 -6.69 7.81
C ALA A 118 -10.84 -8.12 8.21
N PRO A 119 -11.77 -8.76 7.46
CA PRO A 119 -12.12 -10.14 7.72
C PRO A 119 -10.87 -11.03 7.61
N SER A 120 -10.81 -12.07 8.44
CA SER A 120 -9.84 -13.14 8.26
C SER A 120 -10.40 -14.14 7.25
N PHE A 121 -9.57 -14.57 6.30
CA PHE A 121 -9.93 -15.61 5.33
C PHE A 121 -9.53 -17.02 5.79
N GLY A 122 -8.97 -17.15 6.99
CA GLY A 122 -8.48 -18.43 7.52
C GLY A 122 -7.05 -18.32 8.03
N ALA A 123 -6.60 -19.37 8.73
CA ALA A 123 -5.29 -19.39 9.34
C ALA A 123 -4.19 -19.60 8.28
N VAL A 124 -3.20 -18.72 8.27
CA VAL A 124 -2.04 -18.77 7.37
C VAL A 124 -0.75 -18.88 8.18
N HIS A 125 0.29 -19.37 7.53
CA HIS A 125 1.62 -19.34 8.09
C HIS A 125 2.12 -17.89 8.24
N THR A 126 2.69 -17.56 9.40
CA THR A 126 3.30 -16.26 9.63
C THR A 126 4.81 -16.41 9.85
N GLY A 127 5.56 -15.44 9.35
CA GLY A 127 7.02 -15.37 9.51
C GLY A 127 7.42 -14.52 10.70
N SER A 128 8.66 -14.72 11.17
CA SER A 128 9.25 -13.83 12.18
C SER A 128 9.28 -12.39 11.68
N ARG A 129 8.78 -11.45 12.48
CA ARG A 129 8.83 -10.01 12.14
C ARG A 129 10.25 -9.48 12.33
N PRO A 130 10.73 -8.57 11.47
CA PRO A 130 11.99 -7.87 11.70
C PRO A 130 11.97 -7.16 13.06
N GLY A 131 12.94 -7.48 13.94
CA GLY A 131 13.04 -6.89 15.29
C GLY A 131 12.21 -7.57 16.38
N SER A 132 11.47 -8.66 16.08
CA SER A 132 10.85 -9.51 17.12
C SER A 132 11.70 -10.74 17.40
N ALA A 133 11.58 -11.31 18.61
CA ALA A 133 12.09 -12.64 18.90
C ALA A 133 11.56 -13.65 17.86
N HIS A 134 12.35 -14.70 17.59
CA HIS A 134 12.00 -15.84 16.73
C HIS A 134 10.70 -16.49 17.23
N THR A 135 9.56 -15.99 16.76
CA THR A 135 8.25 -16.43 17.23
C THR A 135 7.79 -17.56 16.34
N ALA A 136 7.31 -18.64 16.95
CA ALA A 136 6.70 -19.74 16.23
C ALA A 136 5.54 -19.23 15.36
N CYS A 137 5.40 -19.82 14.18
CA CYS A 137 4.49 -19.43 13.11
C CYS A 137 3.04 -19.24 13.55
N HIS A 138 2.47 -20.23 14.22
CA HIS A 138 1.09 -20.22 14.66
C HIS A 138 0.91 -21.18 15.83
N LEU A 139 1.14 -20.68 17.06
CA LEU A 139 1.03 -21.53 18.25
C LEU A 139 -0.43 -21.98 18.46
N PRO A 140 -0.64 -23.23 18.93
CA PRO A 140 -1.97 -23.73 19.19
C PRO A 140 -2.63 -22.96 20.35
N ALA A 141 -3.86 -22.47 20.14
CA ALA A 141 -4.69 -21.97 21.24
C ALA A 141 -5.07 -23.10 22.21
N ASN A 142 -5.17 -24.34 21.72
CA ASN A 142 -5.30 -25.56 22.51
C ASN A 142 -4.61 -26.76 21.82
N ARG A 143 -4.27 -27.81 22.59
CA ARG A 143 -3.52 -28.99 22.13
C ARG A 143 -4.25 -29.86 21.08
N ARG A 144 -5.51 -29.55 20.73
CA ARG A 144 -6.36 -30.30 19.77
C ARG A 144 -6.97 -29.39 18.69
N SER A 145 -6.26 -28.36 18.27
CA SER A 145 -6.70 -27.47 17.18
C SER A 145 -6.53 -28.14 15.82
N GLN A 146 -7.32 -29.18 15.55
CA GLN A 146 -7.54 -29.70 14.20
C GLN A 146 -8.79 -29.06 13.62
N CYS A 147 -8.77 -28.76 12.33
CA CYS A 147 -9.97 -28.36 11.62
C CYS A 147 -10.89 -29.58 11.35
N PRO A 148 -12.15 -29.37 10.91
CA PRO A 148 -13.03 -30.45 10.50
C PRO A 148 -12.46 -31.37 9.41
N HIS A 149 -11.48 -30.89 8.64
CA HIS A 149 -10.77 -31.66 7.60
C HIS A 149 -9.58 -32.49 8.15
N GLY A 150 -9.37 -32.51 9.47
CA GLY A 150 -8.29 -33.27 10.13
C GLY A 150 -6.90 -32.63 10.04
N LYS A 151 -6.76 -31.42 9.49
CA LYS A 151 -5.49 -30.69 9.41
C LYS A 151 -5.24 -29.88 10.66
N SER A 152 -3.98 -29.81 11.12
CA SER A 152 -3.57 -28.98 12.24
C SER A 152 -3.70 -27.49 11.88
N LEU A 153 -4.41 -26.72 12.70
CA LEU A 153 -4.49 -25.25 12.61
C LEU A 153 -3.40 -24.57 13.46
N TRP A 154 -2.27 -25.24 13.63
CA TRP A 154 -1.12 -24.74 14.35
C TRP A 154 0.17 -25.18 13.65
N CYS A 155 1.21 -24.37 13.80
CA CYS A 155 2.54 -24.60 13.29
C CYS A 155 3.55 -24.04 14.30
N ASN A 156 4.38 -24.91 14.87
CA ASN A 156 5.41 -24.51 15.83
C ASN A 156 6.76 -24.21 15.16
N VAL A 157 6.83 -24.24 13.83
CA VAL A 157 8.03 -23.90 13.06
C VAL A 157 8.24 -22.38 13.11
N VAL A 158 9.49 -21.96 13.19
CA VAL A 158 9.87 -20.55 13.03
C VAL A 158 10.18 -20.31 11.55
N HIS A 159 9.26 -19.70 10.81
CA HIS A 159 9.52 -19.34 9.41
C HIS A 159 10.31 -18.03 9.31
N ARG A 160 11.16 -17.96 8.29
CA ARG A 160 11.80 -16.71 7.86
C ARG A 160 10.73 -15.76 7.32
N GLY A 161 10.84 -14.45 7.56
CA GLY A 161 9.80 -13.47 7.21
C GLY A 161 9.43 -13.42 5.71
N ASP A 162 10.36 -13.83 4.86
CA ASP A 162 10.30 -13.93 3.40
C ASP A 162 10.39 -15.39 2.92
N GLY A 163 10.13 -16.36 3.81
CA GLY A 163 10.06 -17.78 3.47
C GLY A 163 8.83 -18.08 2.59
N PRO A 164 8.93 -19.07 1.68
CA PRO A 164 7.85 -19.40 0.74
C PRO A 164 6.57 -19.88 1.43
N GLU A 165 6.66 -20.33 2.69
CA GLU A 165 5.52 -20.75 3.49
C GLU A 165 4.70 -19.56 3.99
N VAL A 166 5.30 -18.40 4.21
CA VAL A 166 4.61 -17.23 4.79
C VAL A 166 3.45 -16.80 3.89
N GLY A 167 2.26 -16.67 4.47
CA GLY A 167 1.01 -16.37 3.76
C GLY A 167 0.31 -17.59 3.17
N GLN A 168 0.94 -18.77 3.14
CA GLN A 168 0.26 -20.01 2.74
C GLN A 168 -0.73 -20.45 3.80
N THR A 169 -1.84 -21.05 3.37
CA THR A 169 -2.90 -21.52 4.27
C THR A 169 -2.45 -22.74 5.07
N LEU A 170 -2.82 -22.83 6.35
CA LEU A 170 -2.62 -24.07 7.14
C LEU A 170 -3.55 -25.20 6.68
N CYS A 171 -4.72 -24.85 6.12
CA CYS A 171 -5.66 -25.79 5.53
C CYS A 171 -6.35 -25.10 4.35
N ALA A 172 -6.05 -25.55 3.13
CA ALA A 172 -6.64 -25.00 1.91
C ALA A 172 -8.17 -25.12 1.91
N ASP A 173 -8.72 -26.22 2.43
CA ASP A 173 -10.16 -26.46 2.47
C ASP A 173 -10.90 -25.57 3.49
N CYS A 174 -10.18 -25.01 4.48
CA CYS A 174 -10.73 -24.05 5.45
C CYS A 174 -10.56 -22.60 5.02
N TYR A 175 -9.75 -22.33 4.00
CA TYR A 175 -9.41 -20.96 3.61
C TYR A 175 -10.48 -20.41 2.66
N ASP A 176 -11.02 -19.24 2.99
CA ASP A 176 -12.00 -18.53 2.18
C ASP A 176 -11.33 -17.79 1.02
N TYR A 177 -11.05 -18.53 -0.05
CA TYR A 177 -10.50 -17.96 -1.28
C TYR A 177 -11.46 -16.99 -1.97
N ILE A 178 -12.77 -17.22 -1.86
CA ILE A 178 -13.77 -16.36 -2.50
C ILE A 178 -13.78 -15.01 -1.80
N GLY A 179 -13.90 -14.99 -0.47
CA GLY A 179 -13.81 -13.78 0.32
C GLY A 179 -12.49 -13.06 0.10
N HIS A 180 -11.36 -13.79 0.05
CA HIS A 180 -10.07 -13.17 -0.24
C HIS A 180 -10.08 -12.44 -1.58
N VAL A 181 -10.56 -13.06 -2.66
CA VAL A 181 -10.62 -12.40 -3.97
C VAL A 181 -11.59 -11.21 -3.97
N LEU A 182 -12.73 -11.31 -3.32
CA LEU A 182 -13.73 -10.23 -3.29
C LEU A 182 -13.27 -9.00 -2.50
N PHE A 183 -12.33 -9.17 -1.57
CA PHE A 183 -11.78 -8.09 -0.74
C PHE A 183 -10.40 -7.59 -1.22
N ASN A 184 -9.88 -8.07 -2.36
CA ASN A 184 -8.57 -7.67 -2.92
C ASN A 184 -8.71 -6.74 -4.14
#